data_AF-Q3Y966-F1
#
_entry.id   AF-Q3Y966-F1
#
_cell.length_a   1.000
_cell.length_b   1.000
_cell.length_c   1.000
_cell.angle_alpha   90.00
_cell.angle_beta   90.00
_cell.angle_gamma   90.00
#
_symmetry.space_group_name_H-M   'P 1'
#
loop_
_entity.id
_entity.type
_entity.pdbx_description
1 polymer ?
#
loop_
_entity_poly.entity_id
_entity_poly.type
_entity_poly.pdbx_seq_one_letter_code
_entity_poly.pdbx_strand_id
1 'polypeptide(L)'
;TGLSLNVKLLKSQFFVMFIGVNLTFFPQHFLGLAGMPRRYSDYPDAYTAWNVISTIGSSISLLGIILFLYIIWESMMTQRQVIFPIQLNSS
;
A
#
# COMPACT_ATOMS: atom_id res chain seq x y z
N THR A 1 -11.74 17.24 -6.67
CA THR A 1 -10.62 18.14 -7.04
C THR A 1 -10.34 17.95 -8.51
N GLY A 2 -10.47 18.98 -9.34
CA GLY A 2 -10.16 18.92 -10.78
C GLY A 2 -8.65 18.91 -11.05
N LEU A 3 -7.89 18.12 -10.28
CA LEU A 3 -6.44 18.07 -10.28
C LEU A 3 -5.97 16.70 -10.76
N SER A 4 -5.00 16.65 -11.67
CA SER A 4 -4.38 15.41 -12.13
C SER A 4 -3.18 15.02 -11.24
N LEU A 5 -3.09 13.73 -10.94
CA LEU A 5 -1.96 13.14 -10.23
C LEU A 5 -0.87 12.72 -11.23
N ASN A 6 0.39 12.76 -10.80
CA ASN A 6 1.50 12.33 -11.64
C ASN A 6 1.50 10.81 -11.83
N VAL A 7 1.19 10.35 -13.05
CA VAL A 7 1.09 8.92 -13.42
C VAL A 7 2.39 8.15 -13.17
N LYS A 8 3.56 8.76 -13.33
CA LYS A 8 4.85 8.07 -13.09
C LYS A 8 5.05 7.75 -11.60
N LEU A 9 4.75 8.72 -10.73
CA LEU A 9 4.83 8.54 -9.28
C LEU A 9 3.75 7.59 -8.77
N LEU A 10 2.56 7.63 -9.38
CA LEU A 10 1.48 6.71 -9.02
C LEU A 10 1.83 5.26 -9.37
N LYS A 11 2.47 5.02 -10.52
CA LYS A 11 2.95 3.69 -10.90
C LYS A 11 4.01 3.16 -9.94
N SER A 12 4.97 3.99 -9.51
CA SER A 12 5.98 3.54 -8.54
C SER A 12 5.37 3.27 -7.16
N GLN A 13 4.46 4.14 -6.69
CA GLN A 13 3.71 3.92 -5.45
C GLN A 13 2.93 2.61 -5.48
N PHE A 14 2.27 2.30 -6.60
CA PHE A 14 1.53 1.06 -6.80
C PHE A 14 2.44 -0.17 -6.65
N PHE A 15 3.62 -0.19 -7.28
CA PHE A 15 4.53 -1.33 -7.15
C PHE A 15 5.06 -1.52 -5.72
N VAL A 16 5.40 -0.42 -5.03
CA VAL A 16 5.85 -0.47 -3.63
C VAL A 16 4.74 -1.05 -2.74
N MET A 17 3.51 -0.58 -2.91
CA MET A 17 2.35 -1.06 -2.16
C MET A 17 2.04 -2.52 -2.48
N PHE A 18 2.09 -2.89 -3.76
CA PHE A 18 1.82 -4.25 -4.23
C PHE A 18 2.82 -5.26 -3.63
N ILE A 19 4.11 -4.93 -3.64
CA ILE A 19 5.14 -5.80 -3.06
C ILE A 19 4.99 -5.86 -1.53
N GLY A 20 4.81 -4.70 -0.87
CA GLY A 20 4.70 -4.63 0.59
C GLY A 20 3.52 -5.44 1.14
N VAL A 21 2.33 -5.25 0.58
CA VAL A 21 1.11 -5.97 0.98
C VAL A 21 1.26 -7.47 0.77
N ASN A 22 1.77 -7.90 -0.39
CA ASN A 22 1.99 -9.33 -0.64
C ASN A 22 3.00 -9.92 0.36
N LEU A 23 4.09 -9.21 0.67
CA LEU A 23 5.07 -9.69 1.65
C LEU A 23 4.50 -9.77 3.07
N THR A 24 3.52 -8.93 3.43
CA THR A 24 2.82 -9.01 4.73
C THR A 24 1.84 -10.18 4.79
N PHE A 25 0.97 -10.34 3.79
CA PHE A 25 -0.12 -11.31 3.86
C PHE A 25 0.27 -12.72 3.40
N PHE A 26 1.32 -12.87 2.60
CA PHE A 26 1.74 -14.17 2.11
C PHE A 26 2.24 -15.11 3.25
N PRO A 27 3.11 -14.67 4.18
CA PRO A 27 3.47 -15.45 5.37
C PRO A 27 2.27 -15.89 6.22
N GLN A 28 1.21 -15.08 6.27
CA GLN A 28 0.02 -15.38 7.08
C GLN A 28 -0.76 -16.59 6.55
N HIS A 29 -0.70 -16.88 5.25
CA HIS A 29 -1.30 -18.09 4.69
C HIS A 29 -0.61 -19.35 5.23
N PHE A 30 0.73 -19.35 5.27
CA PHE A 30 1.50 -20.48 5.83
C PHE A 30 1.33 -20.61 7.33
N LEU A 31 1.30 -19.49 8.07
CA LEU A 31 1.01 -19.49 9.51
C LEU A 31 -0.40 -20.06 9.82
N GLY A 32 -1.38 -19.73 8.99
CA GLY A 32 -2.73 -20.28 9.09
C GLY A 32 -2.78 -21.79 8.84
N LEU A 33 -2.06 -22.28 7.81
CA LEU A 33 -1.94 -23.72 7.52
C LEU A 33 -1.21 -24.48 8.63
N ALA A 34 -0.25 -23.84 9.28
CA ALA A 34 0.47 -24.41 10.43
C ALA A 34 -0.37 -24.42 11.72
N GLY A 35 -1.59 -23.88 11.71
CA GLY A 35 -2.51 -23.92 12.84
C GLY A 35 -2.28 -22.82 13.87
N MET A 36 -1.61 -21.72 13.51
CA MET A 36 -1.46 -20.56 14.40
C MET A 36 -2.84 -19.95 14.73
N PRO A 37 -3.28 -19.98 16.01
CA PRO A 37 -4.57 -19.41 16.37
C PRO A 37 -4.53 -17.87 16.28
N ARG A 38 -5.62 -17.29 15.78
CA ARG A 38 -5.77 -15.84 15.67
C ARG A 38 -5.78 -15.22 17.08
N ARG A 39 -5.11 -14.08 17.24
CA ARG A 39 -5.13 -13.18 18.43
C ARG A 39 -4.27 -13.59 19.64
N TYR A 40 -3.25 -14.42 19.48
CA TYR A 40 -2.28 -14.67 20.54
C TYR A 40 -1.07 -13.75 20.41
N SER A 41 -0.68 -13.11 21.52
CA SER A 41 0.51 -12.24 21.62
C SER A 41 1.79 -13.04 21.56
N ASP A 42 1.77 -14.23 22.17
CA ASP A 42 2.92 -15.12 22.28
C ASP A 42 2.71 -16.33 21.39
N TYR A 43 3.75 -16.65 20.63
CA TYR A 43 3.77 -17.74 19.69
C TYR A 43 5.10 -18.50 19.84
N PRO A 44 5.10 -19.83 19.67
CA PRO A 44 6.31 -20.61 19.75
C PRO A 44 7.35 -20.16 18.71
N ASP A 45 8.62 -20.38 19.02
CA ASP A 45 9.76 -19.90 18.22
C ASP A 45 9.71 -20.31 16.74
N ALA A 46 9.02 -21.41 16.41
CA ALA A 46 8.79 -21.86 15.03
C ALA A 46 8.05 -20.85 14.14
N TYR A 47 7.21 -19.97 14.72
CA TYR A 47 6.45 -18.95 13.97
C TYR A 47 7.15 -17.59 13.86
N THR A 48 8.26 -17.41 14.59
CA THR A 48 8.98 -16.14 14.63
C THR A 48 9.49 -15.73 13.25
N ALA A 49 10.03 -16.67 12.46
CA ALA A 49 10.56 -16.40 11.13
C ALA A 49 9.50 -15.80 10.19
N TRP A 50 8.31 -16.40 10.12
CA TRP A 50 7.21 -15.92 9.27
C TRP A 50 6.64 -14.58 9.76
N ASN A 51 6.59 -14.37 11.08
CA ASN A 51 6.18 -13.10 11.66
C ASN A 51 7.18 -11.98 11.36
N VAL A 52 8.50 -12.24 11.41
CA VAL A 52 9.54 -11.27 11.03
C VAL A 52 9.43 -10.87 9.57
N ILE A 53 9.16 -11.82 8.67
CA ILE A 53 8.94 -11.50 7.25
C ILE A 53 7.67 -10.64 7.09
N SER A 54 6.59 -10.98 7.79
CA SER A 54 5.35 -10.20 7.78
C SER A 54 5.55 -8.77 8.30
N THR A 55 6.36 -8.57 9.34
CA THR A 55 6.64 -7.24 9.89
C THR A 55 7.48 -6.40 8.94
N ILE A 56 8.45 -6.99 8.24
CA ILE A 56 9.20 -6.31 7.17
C ILE A 56 8.26 -5.89 6.03
N GLY A 57 7.32 -6.75 5.61
CA GLY A 57 6.31 -6.36 4.64
C GLY A 57 5.47 -5.17 5.12
N SER A 58 5.12 -5.16 6.41
CA SER A 58 4.28 -4.10 6.98
C SER A 58 4.98 -2.74 6.99
N SER A 59 6.29 -2.70 7.27
CA SER A 59 7.07 -1.45 7.23
C SER A 59 7.21 -0.90 5.80
N ILE A 60 7.39 -1.78 4.81
CA ILE A 60 7.37 -1.40 3.38
C ILE A 60 6.00 -0.83 3.00
N SER A 61 4.91 -1.43 3.49
CA SER A 61 3.56 -0.93 3.25
C SER A 61 3.34 0.47 3.86
N LEU A 62 3.89 0.72 5.05
CA LEU A 62 3.85 2.03 5.71
C LEU A 62 4.56 3.09 4.86
N LEU A 63 5.74 2.77 4.32
CA LEU A 63 6.44 3.65 3.38
C LEU A 63 5.60 3.93 2.12
N GLY A 64 4.87 2.94 1.60
CA GLY A 64 3.95 3.10 0.48
C GLY A 64 2.80 4.08 0.75
N ILE A 65 2.30 4.13 1.99
CA ILE A 65 1.26 5.08 2.43
C ILE A 65 1.85 6.49 2.56
N ILE A 66 3.04 6.64 3.14
CA ILE A 66 3.72 7.95 3.24
C ILE A 66 3.96 8.51 1.83
N LEU A 67 4.41 7.67 0.89
CA LEU A 67 4.64 8.07 -0.49
C LEU A 67 3.33 8.49 -1.19
N PHE A 68 2.22 7.84 -0.87
CA PHE A 68 0.89 8.24 -1.36
C PHE A 68 0.45 9.60 -0.82
N LEU A 69 0.64 9.87 0.48
CA LEU A 69 0.36 11.18 1.08
C LEU A 69 1.20 12.29 0.42
N TYR A 70 2.46 11.99 0.10
CA TYR A 70 3.33 12.90 -0.64
C TYR A 70 2.80 13.22 -2.05
N ILE A 71 2.28 12.22 -2.78
CA ILE A 71 1.70 12.45 -4.12
C ILE A 71 0.46 13.35 -4.06
N ILE A 72 -0.39 13.16 -3.04
CA ILE A 72 -1.55 14.02 -2.82
C ILE A 72 -1.10 15.46 -2.55
N TRP A 73 -0.13 15.62 -1.65
CA TRP A 73 0.44 16.93 -1.33
C TRP A 73 1.04 17.62 -2.57
N GLU A 74 1.83 16.91 -3.38
CA GLU A 74 2.42 17.44 -4.63
C GLU A 74 1.33 17.89 -5.61
N SER A 75 0.27 17.11 -5.77
CA SER A 75 -0.85 17.45 -6.67
C SER A 75 -1.59 18.70 -6.21
N MET A 76 -1.79 18.87 -4.89
CA MET A 76 -2.43 20.07 -4.34
C MET A 76 -1.58 21.33 -4.56
N MET A 77 -0.25 21.22 -4.40
CA MET A 77 0.67 22.35 -4.62
C MET A 77 0.82 22.71 -6.09
N THR A 78 0.87 21.70 -6.98
CA THR A 78 1.12 21.90 -8.41
C THR A 78 -0.15 22.26 -9.19
N GLN A 79 -1.34 22.11 -8.58
CA GLN A 79 -2.64 22.40 -9.17
C GLN A 79 -2.78 21.97 -10.64
N ARG A 80 -2.30 20.77 -10.99
CA ARG A 80 -2.28 20.31 -12.39
C ARG A 80 -3.70 20.19 -12.91
N GLN A 81 -4.13 21.12 -13.77
CA GLN A 81 -5.45 21.09 -14.36
C GLN A 81 -5.64 19.81 -15.19
N VAL A 82 -6.84 19.24 -15.12
CA VAL A 82 -7.21 18.09 -15.96
C VAL A 82 -7.28 18.58 -17.41
N ILE A 83 -6.50 17.95 -18.30
CA ILE A 83 -6.35 18.35 -19.71
C ILE A 83 -7.70 18.30 -20.46
N PHE A 84 -8.61 17.44 -20.04
CA PHE A 84 -9.99 17.38 -20.52
C PHE A 84 -10.95 17.48 -19.34
N PRO A 85 -11.47 18.68 -19.00
CA PRO A 85 -12.66 18.74 -18.16
C PRO A 85 -13.78 18.00 -18.91
N ILE A 86 -14.48 17.10 -18.22
CA ILE A 86 -15.61 16.38 -18.78
C ILE A 86 -16.61 17.45 -19.26
N GLN A 87 -16.74 17.65 -20.58
CA GLN A 87 -17.81 18.48 -21.13
C GLN A 87 -19.06 17.61 -21.13
N LEU A 88 -19.70 17.46 -19.97
CA LEU A 88 -21.07 17.01 -19.92
C LEU A 88 -21.90 18.11 -20.56
N ASN A 89 -22.27 17.90 -21.82
CA ASN A 89 -23.25 18.76 -22.48
C ASN A 89 -24.56 18.59 -21.71
N SER A 90 -24.93 19.59 -20.91
CA SER A 90 -26.19 19.59 -20.19
C SER A 90 -27.30 19.82 -21.22
N SER A 91 -27.96 18.73 -21.62
CA SER A 91 -29.30 18.80 -22.22
C SER A 91 -30.33 19.18 -21.17
#